data_AF-A0AAV9DDU7-F1
#
_entry.id   AF-A0AAV9DDU7-F1
#
_cell.length_a   1.000
_cell.length_b   1.000
_cell.length_c   1.000
_cell.angle_alpha   90.00
_cell.angle_beta   90.00
_cell.angle_gamma   90.00
#
_symmetry.space_group_name_H-M   'P 1'
#
loop_
_entity.id
_entity.type
_entity.pdbx_description
1 polymer ?
#
loop_
_entity_poly.entity_id
_entity_poly.type
_entity_poly.pdbx_seq_one_letter_code
_entity_poly.pdbx_strand_id
1 'polypeptide(L)'
;MWVGARGKYIVDEKVLSVLPKHAIIMHPLPRLDEITVNVDSDPRAAYFRQAKNGLDIRMAILKLLLLGWGERTAIKVWDYVIIFGGSYNDSMSSYLTA
;
A
#
# COMPACT_ATOMS: atom_id res chain seq x y z
N MET A 1 -2.96 -18.01 -23.43
CA MET A 1 -1.88 -17.00 -23.45
C MET A 1 -1.14 -16.89 -22.11
N TRP A 2 -1.81 -16.83 -20.96
CA TRP A 2 -1.18 -16.70 -19.63
C TRP A 2 -0.54 -17.97 -19.03
N VAL A 3 -0.82 -19.15 -19.58
CA VAL A 3 -0.32 -20.43 -19.05
C VAL A 3 1.18 -20.62 -19.28
N GLY A 4 1.71 -20.03 -20.36
CA GLY A 4 3.09 -20.26 -20.80
C GLY A 4 4.16 -19.46 -20.05
N ALA A 5 3.79 -18.46 -19.26
CA ALA A 5 4.71 -17.57 -18.53
C ALA A 5 4.75 -17.83 -17.02
N ARG A 6 3.75 -18.55 -16.47
CA ARG A 6 3.69 -18.89 -15.05
C ARG A 6 4.90 -19.74 -14.65
N GLY A 7 5.58 -19.35 -13.57
CA GLY A 7 6.75 -20.05 -13.03
C GLY A 7 8.04 -19.95 -13.85
N LYS A 8 8.06 -19.20 -14.97
CA LYS A 8 9.29 -19.01 -15.78
C LYS A 8 10.10 -17.80 -15.38
N TYR A 9 9.44 -16.77 -14.89
CA TYR A 9 10.06 -15.53 -14.43
C TYR A 9 9.73 -15.37 -12.96
N ILE A 10 10.66 -15.82 -12.12
CA ILE A 10 10.54 -15.79 -10.67
C ILE A 10 11.61 -14.84 -10.15
N VAL A 11 11.21 -13.85 -9.37
CA VAL A 11 12.13 -13.00 -8.63
C VAL A 11 12.56 -13.78 -7.39
N ASP A 12 13.81 -14.24 -7.40
CA ASP A 12 14.44 -14.98 -6.32
C ASP A 12 15.75 -14.29 -5.86
N GLU A 13 16.45 -14.88 -4.91
CA GLU A 13 17.73 -14.35 -4.40
C GLU A 13 18.79 -14.19 -5.49
N LYS A 14 18.75 -15.00 -6.56
CA LYS A 14 19.70 -14.88 -7.68
C LYS A 14 19.43 -13.60 -8.46
N VAL A 15 18.15 -13.29 -8.72
CA VAL A 15 17.76 -12.02 -9.32
C VAL A 15 18.13 -10.85 -8.41
N LEU A 16 17.93 -10.98 -7.09
CA LEU A 16 18.32 -9.97 -6.11
C LEU A 16 19.83 -9.69 -6.08
N SER A 17 20.65 -10.72 -6.33
CA SER A 17 22.12 -10.61 -6.31
C SER A 17 22.70 -9.77 -7.45
N VAL A 18 22.02 -9.76 -8.60
CA VAL A 18 22.44 -8.98 -9.80
C VAL A 18 21.73 -7.63 -9.88
N LEU A 19 20.69 -7.43 -9.07
CA LEU A 19 19.93 -6.20 -9.04
C LEU A 19 20.76 -5.06 -8.39
N PRO A 20 20.74 -3.83 -8.92
CA PRO A 20 21.41 -2.71 -8.28
C PRO A 20 20.98 -2.53 -6.82
N LYS A 21 21.92 -2.08 -5.97
CA LYS A 21 21.64 -1.86 -4.53
C LYS A 21 20.54 -0.82 -4.28
N HIS A 22 20.34 0.11 -5.21
CA HIS A 22 19.32 1.17 -5.14
C HIS A 22 18.01 0.80 -5.85
N ALA A 23 17.91 -0.41 -6.43
CA ALA A 23 16.70 -0.82 -7.13
C ALA A 23 15.54 -0.98 -6.14
N ILE A 24 14.32 -0.78 -6.64
CA ILE A 24 13.08 -0.88 -5.85
C ILE A 24 12.21 -1.96 -6.48
N ILE A 25 11.77 -2.92 -5.67
CA ILE A 25 10.95 -4.05 -6.11
C ILE A 25 9.49 -3.73 -5.80
N MET A 26 8.67 -3.66 -6.84
CA MET A 26 7.23 -3.37 -6.75
C MET A 26 6.42 -4.58 -7.19
N HIS A 27 5.22 -4.73 -6.64
CA HIS A 27 4.30 -5.82 -6.99
C HIS A 27 2.85 -5.45 -6.66
N PRO A 28 1.92 -5.51 -7.63
CA PRO A 28 0.49 -5.41 -7.35
C PRO A 28 0.00 -6.76 -6.85
N LEU A 29 -0.01 -6.94 -5.53
CA LEU A 29 -0.57 -8.13 -4.86
C LEU A 29 -1.99 -8.47 -5.38
N PRO A 30 -2.46 -9.73 -5.31
CA PRO A 30 -1.86 -10.87 -4.60
C PRO A 30 -0.70 -11.52 -5.36
N ARG A 31 0.31 -11.98 -4.63
CA ARG A 31 1.38 -12.81 -5.22
C ARG A 31 0.85 -14.21 -5.54
N LEU A 32 1.23 -14.77 -6.68
CA LEU A 32 1.00 -16.18 -7.03
C LEU A 32 2.32 -16.96 -6.89
N ASP A 33 3.13 -16.99 -7.95
CA ASP A 33 4.38 -17.77 -8.02
C ASP A 33 5.58 -16.93 -8.54
N GLU A 34 5.35 -15.64 -8.80
CA GLU A 34 6.31 -14.74 -9.46
C GLU A 34 7.39 -14.17 -8.52
N ILE A 35 7.20 -14.22 -7.20
CA ILE A 35 8.16 -13.70 -6.21
C ILE A 35 8.30 -14.72 -5.09
N THR A 36 9.53 -15.11 -4.75
CA THR A 36 9.77 -16.01 -3.61
C THR A 36 9.63 -15.27 -2.27
N VAL A 37 9.25 -15.99 -1.23
CA VAL A 37 9.04 -15.41 0.12
C VAL A 37 10.31 -14.76 0.68
N ASN A 38 11.49 -15.25 0.30
CA ASN A 38 12.77 -14.70 0.76
C ASN A 38 12.98 -13.25 0.32
N VAL A 39 12.33 -12.81 -0.75
CA VAL A 39 12.37 -11.42 -1.24
C VAL A 39 11.71 -10.45 -0.26
N ASP A 40 10.78 -10.92 0.58
CA ASP A 40 10.04 -10.08 1.54
C ASP A 40 10.97 -9.41 2.58
N SER A 41 12.08 -10.07 2.91
CA SER A 41 13.07 -9.57 3.87
C SER A 41 14.04 -8.55 3.25
N ASP A 42 14.08 -8.42 1.92
CA ASP A 42 14.99 -7.50 1.24
C ASP A 42 14.49 -6.05 1.42
N PRO A 43 15.32 -5.10 1.87
CA PRO A 43 14.90 -3.71 2.07
C PRO A 43 14.40 -3.02 0.78
N ARG A 44 14.79 -3.54 -0.39
CA ARG A 44 14.34 -3.09 -1.70
C ARG A 44 12.90 -3.47 -2.01
N ALA A 45 12.32 -4.45 -1.29
CA ALA A 45 10.91 -4.80 -1.38
C ALA A 45 10.02 -3.63 -0.92
N ALA A 46 9.26 -3.06 -1.86
CA ALA A 46 8.42 -1.90 -1.62
C ALA A 46 6.92 -2.18 -1.72
N TYR A 47 6.52 -3.39 -2.13
CA TYR A 47 5.11 -3.74 -2.37
C TYR A 47 4.21 -3.60 -1.14
N PHE A 48 4.73 -3.84 0.08
CA PHE A 48 3.97 -3.56 1.31
C PHE A 48 3.79 -2.06 1.57
N ARG A 49 4.84 -1.26 1.35
CA ARG A 49 4.76 0.20 1.44
C ARG A 49 3.80 0.76 0.38
N GLN A 50 3.85 0.21 -0.83
CA GLN A 50 2.94 0.53 -1.93
C GLN A 50 1.48 0.23 -1.55
N ALA A 51 1.19 -0.92 -0.94
CA ALA A 51 -0.16 -1.28 -0.50
C ALA A 51 -0.68 -0.30 0.57
N LYS A 52 0.16 0.06 1.56
CA LYS A 52 -0.18 1.07 2.58
C LYS A 52 -0.44 2.44 1.94
N ASN A 53 0.49 2.93 1.10
CA ASN A 53 0.33 4.21 0.41
C ASN A 53 -0.93 4.22 -0.48
N GLY A 54 -1.31 3.08 -1.04
CA GLY A 54 -2.55 2.93 -1.82
C GLY A 54 -3.82 3.20 -1.02
N LEU A 55 -3.84 2.91 0.29
CA LEU A 55 -4.93 3.27 1.19
C LEU A 55 -4.96 4.79 1.41
N ASP A 56 -3.81 5.38 1.76
CA ASP A 56 -3.68 6.80 2.07
C ASP A 56 -4.04 7.69 0.88
N ILE A 57 -3.61 7.31 -0.32
CA ILE A 57 -3.95 8.02 -1.57
C ILE A 57 -5.47 7.98 -1.81
N ARG A 58 -6.12 6.83 -1.61
CA ARG A 58 -7.58 6.74 -1.77
C ARG A 58 -8.30 7.62 -0.76
N MET A 59 -7.86 7.65 0.50
CA MET A 59 -8.42 8.55 1.51
C MET A 59 -8.24 10.02 1.12
N ALA A 60 -7.06 10.40 0.61
CA ALA A 60 -6.80 11.76 0.15
C ALA A 60 -7.67 12.16 -1.05
N ILE A 61 -7.84 11.26 -2.02
CA ILE A 61 -8.71 11.47 -3.19
C ILE A 61 -10.17 11.61 -2.74
N LEU A 62 -10.65 10.74 -1.85
CA LEU A 62 -12.02 10.82 -1.33
C LEU A 62 -12.25 12.11 -0.55
N LYS A 63 -11.30 12.52 0.31
CA LYS A 63 -11.34 13.82 0.99
C LYS A 63 -11.43 14.96 -0.01
N LEU A 64 -10.61 14.95 -1.06
CA LEU A 64 -10.65 15.97 -2.10
C LEU A 64 -12.01 16.03 -2.80
N LEU A 65 -12.57 14.88 -3.19
CA LEU A 65 -13.84 14.83 -3.92
C LEU A 65 -15.05 15.21 -3.07
N LEU A 66 -15.06 14.85 -1.78
CA LEU A 66 -16.20 15.05 -0.89
C LEU A 66 -16.15 16.36 -0.09
N LEU A 67 -14.96 16.84 0.25
CA LEU A 67 -14.75 18.01 1.13
C LEU A 67 -14.10 19.20 0.42
N GLY A 68 -13.58 19.00 -0.80
CA GLY A 68 -12.95 20.06 -1.59
C GLY A 68 -11.49 20.35 -1.21
N TRP A 69 -10.83 21.17 -2.03
CA TRP A 69 -9.44 21.59 -1.84
C TRP A 69 -9.41 22.91 -1.06
N GLY A 70 -8.94 22.93 0.19
CA GLY A 70 -8.85 24.20 0.92
C GLY A 70 -8.47 24.12 2.39
N GLU A 71 -8.78 23.03 3.09
CA GLU A 71 -8.36 22.90 4.49
C GLU A 71 -7.02 22.18 4.59
N ARG A 72 -6.00 22.87 5.13
CA ARG A 72 -4.75 22.28 5.63
C ARG A 72 -4.98 21.53 6.94
N THR A 73 -6.00 20.69 6.99
CA THR A 73 -6.34 19.91 8.17
C THR A 73 -5.98 18.46 7.90
N ALA A 74 -5.18 17.88 8.80
CA ALA A 74 -5.00 16.43 8.89
C ALA A 74 -6.37 15.74 8.79
N ILE A 75 -6.44 14.54 8.20
CA ILE A 75 -7.68 13.75 8.20
C ILE A 75 -8.10 13.56 9.66
N LYS A 76 -9.14 14.27 10.08
CA LYS A 76 -9.66 14.18 11.45
C LYS A 76 -10.64 13.01 11.52
N VAL A 77 -10.86 12.47 12.72
CA VAL A 77 -11.83 11.39 12.93
C VAL A 77 -13.22 11.75 12.36
N TRP A 78 -13.59 13.03 12.45
CA TRP A 78 -14.83 13.56 11.88
C TRP A 78 -14.89 13.48 10.34
N ASP A 79 -13.76 13.62 9.64
CA ASP A 79 -13.68 13.42 8.18
C ASP A 79 -13.95 11.95 7.84
N TYR A 80 -13.52 11.01 8.68
CA TYR A 80 -13.72 9.57 8.47
C TYR A 80 -15.20 9.17 8.59
N VAL A 81 -15.92 9.76 9.55
CA VAL A 81 -17.37 9.61 9.72
C VAL A 81 -18.12 10.08 8.47
N ILE A 82 -17.73 11.23 7.90
CA ILE A 82 -18.36 11.79 6.70
C ILE A 82 -18.05 10.94 5.46
N ILE A 83 -16.80 10.49 5.30
CA ILE A 83 -16.36 9.74 4.11
C ILE A 83 -16.87 8.29 4.11
N PHE A 84 -16.89 7.62 5.27
CA PHE A 84 -17.18 6.19 5.38
C PHE A 84 -18.49 5.86 6.12
N GLY A 85 -19.27 6.87 6.54
CA GLY A 85 -20.61 6.68 7.10
C GLY A 85 -20.66 5.96 8.46
N GLY A 86 -19.56 5.93 9.21
CA GLY A 86 -19.48 5.26 10.51
C GLY A 86 -20.01 6.11 11.67
N SER A 87 -20.73 5.51 12.62
CA SER A 87 -21.10 6.17 13.88
C SER A 87 -19.84 6.39 14.75
N TYR A 88 -19.61 7.63 15.22
CA TYR A 88 -18.48 7.96 16.08
C TYR A 88 -18.66 7.32 17.47
N ASN A 89 -17.75 6.40 17.83
CA ASN A 89 -17.63 5.88 19.19
C ASN A 89 -16.30 6.38 19.79
N ASP A 90 -16.33 6.86 21.03
CA ASP A 90 -15.19 7.49 21.72
C ASP A 90 -13.92 6.62 21.81
N SER A 91 -14.04 5.30 21.61
CA SER A 91 -12.91 4.37 21.53
C SER A 91 -12.04 4.53 20.28
N MET A 92 -12.49 5.24 19.25
CA MET A 92 -11.73 5.47 18.00
C MET A 92 -10.72 6.62 18.11
N SER A 93 -10.85 7.48 19.14
CA SER A 93 -10.01 8.67 19.37
C SER A 93 -8.54 8.31 19.69
N SER A 94 -8.32 7.19 20.36
CA SER A 94 -7.00 6.74 20.81
C SER A 94 -6.11 6.16 19.71
N TYR A 95 -6.69 5.69 18.59
CA TYR A 95 -5.92 5.06 17.50
C TYR A 95 -5.27 6.06 16.53
N LEU A 96 -5.61 7.35 16.65
CA LEU A 96 -5.19 8.40 15.71
C LEU A 96 -4.41 9.54 16.39
N THR A 97 -4.15 9.42 17.70
CA THR A 97 -3.29 10.33 18.47
C THR A 97 -1.93 9.73 18.85
N ALA A 98 -1.64 8.50 18.40
CA ALA A 98 -0.34 7.83 18.51
C ALA A 98 0.30 7.66 17.11
#